data_AF-A0A847W7W8-F1
#
_entry.id   AF-A0A847W7W8-F1
#
_cell.length_a   1.000
_cell.length_b   1.000
_cell.length_c   1.000
_cell.angle_alpha   90.00
_cell.angle_beta   90.00
_cell.angle_gamma   90.00
#
_symmetry.space_group_name_H-M   'P 1'
#
loop_
_entity.id
_entity.type
_entity.pdbx_description
1 polymer ?
#
loop_
_entity_poly.entity_id
_entity_poly.type
_entity_poly.pdbx_seq_one_letter_code
_entity_poly.pdbx_strand_id
1 'polypeptide(L)' 'MKKGIHPDWHHDCAVTCSCGNSFTTGSINKTLSVDICSACH' A
#
# COMPACT_ATOMS: atom_id res chain seq x y z
N MET A 1 -15.07 9.02 1.28
CA MET A 1 -15.68 7.80 0.72
C MET A 1 -17.18 8.00 0.53
N LYS A 2 -17.63 8.19 -0.71
CA LYS A 2 -19.07 8.19 -1.03
C LYS A 2 -19.50 6.77 -1.38
N LYS A 3 -20.54 6.27 -0.71
CA LYS A 3 -21.09 4.92 -0.89
C LYS A 3 -21.53 4.73 -2.35
N GLY A 4 -21.00 3.71 -3.02
CA GLY A 4 -21.41 3.31 -4.38
C GLY A 4 -20.56 3.83 -5.55
N ILE A 5 -19.60 4.74 -5.33
CA ILE A 5 -18.70 5.23 -6.40
C ILE A 5 -17.21 5.19 -6.04
N HIS A 6 -16.89 4.91 -4.77
CA HIS A 6 -15.50 4.71 -4.35
C HIS A 6 -15.20 3.22 -4.26
N PRO A 7 -14.06 2.77 -4.81
CA PRO A 7 -13.59 1.40 -4.62
C PRO A 7 -13.30 1.11 -3.15
N ASP A 8 -13.30 -0.16 -2.76
CA ASP A 8 -13.00 -0.56 -1.38
C ASP A 8 -11.58 -0.13 -1.01
N TRP A 9 -11.48 0.72 0.01
CA TRP A 9 -10.21 1.21 0.52
C TRP A 9 -9.81 0.39 1.75
N HIS A 10 -8.66 -0.25 1.69
CA HIS A 10 -8.04 -0.96 2.80
C HIS A 10 -7.07 -0.02 3.51
N HIS A 11 -7.16 0.05 4.84
CA HIS A 11 -6.25 0.85 5.67
C HIS A 11 -4.96 0.09 6.04
N ASP A 12 -4.93 -1.21 5.76
CA ASP A 12 -3.95 -2.20 6.21
C ASP A 12 -3.21 -2.86 5.02
N CYS A 13 -2.96 -2.11 3.94
CA CYS A 13 -2.17 -2.61 2.82
C CYS A 13 -0.73 -2.88 3.25
N ALA A 14 -0.27 -4.12 3.14
CA ALA A 14 1.11 -4.50 3.38
C ALA A 14 1.97 -4.18 2.15
N VAL A 15 2.90 -3.25 2.28
CA VAL A 15 3.84 -2.86 1.23
C VAL A 15 5.18 -3.53 1.49
N THR A 16 5.72 -4.24 0.50
CA THR A 16 7.05 -4.85 0.54
C THR A 16 7.93 -4.17 -0.49
N CYS A 17 9.10 -3.69 -0.06
CA CYS A 17 10.08 -3.07 -0.93
C CYS A 17 11.16 -4.08 -1.36
N SER A 18 11.68 -3.95 -2.58
CA SER A 18 12.84 -4.70 -3.06
C SER A 18 14.10 -4.51 -2.20
N CYS A 19 14.21 -3.40 -1.44
CA CYS A 19 15.29 -3.18 -0.47
C CYS A 19 15.10 -3.89 0.89
N GLY A 20 14.04 -4.71 1.05
CA GLY A 20 13.77 -5.51 2.25
C GLY A 20 12.92 -4.80 3.31
N ASN A 21 12.59 -3.52 3.11
CA ASN A 21 11.72 -2.76 4.00
C ASN A 21 10.24 -3.16 3.79
N SER A 22 9.49 -3.31 4.89
CA SER A 22 8.06 -3.60 4.86
C SER A 22 7.29 -2.61 5.74
N PHE A 23 6.23 -2.02 5.20
CA PHE A 23 5.41 -1.05 5.93
C PHE A 23 3.94 -1.16 5.55
N THR A 24 3.07 -0.70 6.45
CA THR A 24 1.62 -0.74 6.24
C THR A 24 1.13 0.62 5.78
N THR A 25 0.25 0.68 4.78
CA THR A 25 -0.31 1.92 4.22
C THR A 25 -1.76 1.70 3.77
N GLY A 26 -2.48 2.79 3.48
CA GLY A 26 -3.81 2.67 2.87
C GLY A 26 -3.73 2.46 1.35
N SER A 27 -4.48 1.50 0.81
CA SER A 27 -4.60 1.27 -0.63
C SER A 27 -5.90 0.55 -0.96
N ILE A 28 -6.31 0.58 -2.23
CA ILE A 28 -7.36 -0.29 -2.74
C ILE A 28 -6.91 -1.76 -2.83
N ASN A 29 -5.61 -2.01 -2.83
CA ASN A 29 -5.02 -3.34 -2.88
C ASN A 29 -4.60 -3.77 -1.46
N LYS A 30 -4.71 -5.06 -1.13
CA LYS A 30 -4.30 -5.58 0.18
C LYS A 30 -2.78 -5.72 0.33
N THR A 31 -2.07 -5.94 -0.76
CA THR A 31 -0.62 -6.12 -0.78
C THR A 31 -0.04 -5.35 -1.96
N LEU A 32 1.10 -4.69 -1.73
CA LEU A 32 1.80 -3.92 -2.74
C LEU A 32 3.29 -4.28 -2.74
N SER A 33 3.86 -4.52 -3.92
CA SER A 33 5.31 -4.71 -4.08
C SER A 33 5.88 -3.50 -4.80
N VAL A 34 6.94 -2.91 -4.26
CA VAL A 34 7.52 -1.66 -4.76
C VAL A 34 9.04 -1.79 -4.89
N ASP A 35 9.63 -1.22 -5.95
CA ASP A 35 11.09 -1.29 -6.15
C ASP A 35 11.89 -0.28 -5.33
N ILE A 36 11.32 0.89 -5.04
CA ILE A 36 11.95 1.96 -4.26
C ILE A 36 10.93 2.52 -3.26
N CYS A 37 11.27 2.52 -1.97
CA CYS A 37 10.46 3.14 -0.91
C CYS A 37 11.20 4.33 -0.30
N SER A 38 10.52 5.08 0.57
CA SER A 38 11.06 6.26 1.28
C SER A 38 12.33 6.00 2.09
N ALA A 39 12.59 4.75 2.46
CA ALA A 39 13.81 4.36 3.14
C ALA A 39 14.97 4.09 2.18
N CYS A 40 14.69 3.73 0.92
CA CYS A 40 15.72 3.59 -0.10
C CYS A 40 16.00 4.95 -0.80
N HIS A 41 15.02 5.87 -0.89
CA HIS A 41 15.15 7.26 -1.32
C HIS A 41 13.96 8.11 -0.83
#